data_AF-A0A392VKD0-F1
#
_entry.id   AF-A0A392VKD0-F1
#
_cell.length_a   1.000
_cell.length_b   1.000
_cell.length_c   1.000
_cell.angle_alpha   90.00
_cell.angle_beta   90.00
_cell.angle_gamma   90.00
#
_symmetry.space_group_name_H-M   'P 1'
#
loop_
_entity.id
_entity.type
_entity.pdbx_description
1 polymer ?
#
loop_
_entity_poly.entity_id
_entity_poly.type
_entity_poly.pdbx_seq_one_letter_code
_entity_poly.pdbx_strand_id
1 'polypeptide(L)' 'MASFANDDKLMMHCFQDSLTGASLNWYMQLEGSHIRSWRDLANAFIKQYQYNIDMAPDRTQLQNM' A
#
# COMPACT_ATOMS: atom_id res chain seq x y z
N MET A 1 0.12 23.86 18.85
CA MET A 1 0.67 23.02 17.77
C MET A 1 -0.12 21.73 17.76
N ALA A 2 -1.09 21.61 16.85
CA ALA A 2 -1.97 20.45 16.77
C ALA A 2 -1.14 19.22 16.39
N SER A 3 -1.31 18.17 17.16
CA SER A 3 -0.45 17.00 17.21
C SER A 3 -0.61 16.16 15.94
N PHE A 4 0.42 16.12 15.10
CA PHE A 4 0.52 15.30 13.87
C PHE A 4 0.13 13.82 14.05
N ALA A 5 0.09 13.31 15.29
CA ALA A 5 -0.38 11.97 15.62
C ALA A 5 -1.88 11.73 15.34
N ASN A 6 -2.71 12.78 15.35
CA ASN A 6 -4.13 12.65 14.96
C ASN A 6 -4.28 12.56 13.43
N ASP A 7 -3.39 13.19 12.67
CA ASP A 7 -3.43 13.17 11.21
C ASP A 7 -3.03 11.79 10.67
N ASP A 8 -2.05 11.12 11.27
CA ASP A 8 -1.59 9.80 10.82
C ASP A 8 -2.74 8.76 10.76
N LYS A 9 -3.55 8.68 11.83
CA LYS A 9 -4.71 7.78 11.86
C LYS A 9 -5.75 8.15 10.82
N LEU A 10 -5.99 9.45 10.64
CA LEU A 10 -6.97 9.97 9.69
C LEU A 10 -6.54 9.69 8.25
N MET A 11 -5.24 9.88 7.94
CA MET A 11 -4.66 9.55 6.65
C MET A 11 -4.70 8.04 6.38
N MET A 12 -4.38 7.20 7.38
CA MET A 12 -4.50 5.74 7.24
C MET A 12 -5.94 5.31 6.92
N HIS A 13 -6.93 5.87 7.63
CA HIS A 13 -8.34 5.57 7.37
C HIS A 13 -8.78 6.03 5.98
N CYS A 14 -8.49 7.28 5.60
CA CYS A 14 -8.81 7.78 4.26
C CYS A 14 -8.12 6.94 3.17
N PHE A 15 -6.89 6.50 3.40
CA PHE A 15 -6.17 5.65 2.48
C PHE A 15 -6.83 4.29 2.34
N GLN A 16 -7.19 3.64 3.45
CA GLN A 16 -7.92 2.38 3.43
C GLN A 16 -9.21 2.47 2.62
N ASP A 17 -10.00 3.53 2.80
CA ASP A 17 -11.25 3.75 2.06
C ASP A 17 -11.02 3.99 0.56
N SER A 18 -9.84 4.49 0.18
CA SER A 18 -9.46 4.69 -1.23
C SER A 18 -9.01 3.41 -1.93
N LEU A 19 -8.69 2.34 -1.19
CA LEU A 19 -8.21 1.08 -1.77
C LEU A 19 -9.37 0.21 -2.26
N THR A 20 -9.16 -0.46 -3.39
CA THR A 20 -10.15 -1.40 -3.96
C THR A 20 -9.46 -2.63 -4.56
N GLY A 21 -10.17 -3.76 -4.61
CA GLY A 21 -9.68 -4.99 -5.22
C GLY A 21 -8.37 -5.50 -4.61
N ALA A 22 -7.36 -5.70 -5.45
CA ALA A 22 -6.08 -6.29 -5.05
C ALA A 22 -5.31 -5.45 -4.03
N SER A 23 -5.38 -4.11 -4.10
CA SER A 23 -4.69 -3.24 -3.15
C SER A 23 -5.36 -3.24 -1.78
N LEU A 24 -6.68 -3.37 -1.72
CA LEU A 24 -7.42 -3.56 -0.46
C LEU A 24 -7.11 -4.91 0.17
N ASN A 25 -7.04 -5.98 -0.63
CA ASN A 25 -6.68 -7.31 -0.14
C ASN A 25 -5.26 -7.33 0.46
N TRP A 26 -4.31 -6.66 -0.20
CA TRP A 26 -2.96 -6.44 0.35
C TRP A 26 -3.00 -5.68 1.68
N TYR A 27 -3.78 -4.61 1.76
CA TYR A 27 -3.91 -3.81 3.00
C TYR A 27 -4.51 -4.61 4.16
N MET A 28 -5.48 -5.49 3.90
CA MET A 28 -6.03 -6.39 4.92
C MET A 28 -5.03 -7.46 5.39
N GLN A 29 -4.04 -7.81 4.56
CA GLN A 29 -2.97 -8.75 4.90
C GLN A 29 -1.78 -8.10 5.61
N LEU A 30 -1.69 -6.77 5.63
CA LEU A 30 -0.73 -6.06 6.46
C LEU A 30 -1.12 -6.28 7.93
N GLU A 31 -0.34 -7.10 8.65
CA GLU A 31 -0.52 -7.24 10.08
C GLU A 31 -0.39 -5.87 10.75
N GLY A 32 -1.46 -5.40 11.39
CA GLY A 32 -1.52 -4.10 12.07
C GLY A 32 -0.47 -3.89 13.18
N SER A 33 0.33 -4.91 13.48
CA SER A 33 1.49 -4.85 14.38
C SER A 33 2.72 -4.16 13.74
N HIS A 34 2.83 -4.17 12.41
CA HIS A 34 4.00 -3.67 11.68
C HIS A 34 3.89 -2.21 11.22
N ILE A 35 2.67 -1.69 11.05
CA ILE A 35 2.44 -0.31 10.61
C ILE A 35 2.08 0.55 11.83
N ARG A 36 3.05 1.33 12.33
CA ARG A 36 2.87 2.18 13.53
C ARG A 36 2.66 3.65 13.19
N SER A 37 2.97 4.06 11.96
CA SER A 37 2.86 5.44 11.48
C SER A 37 2.42 5.50 10.01
N TRP A 38 1.86 6.63 9.58
CA TRP A 38 1.43 6.80 8.18
C TRP A 38 2.61 6.61 7.22
N ARG A 39 3.80 7.03 7.65
CA ARG A 39 5.05 6.87 6.91
C ARG A 39 5.40 5.40 6.66
N ASP A 40 5.20 4.52 7.64
CA ASP A 40 5.47 3.09 7.48
C ASP A 40 4.51 2.47 6.45
N LEU A 41 3.23 2.87 6.49
CA LEU A 41 2.21 2.42 5.54
C LEU A 41 2.56 2.86 4.12
N ALA A 42 2.88 4.14 3.93
CA ALA A 42 3.24 4.69 2.64
C ALA A 42 4.48 3.98 2.05
N ASN A 43 5.50 3.71 2.87
CA ASN A 43 6.69 2.97 2.45
C ASN A 43 6.38 1.52 2.05
N ALA A 44 5.54 0.83 2.82
CA ALA A 44 5.10 -0.53 2.49
C ALA A 44 4.32 -0.55 1.17
N PHE A 45 3.45 0.43 0.95
CA PHE A 45 2.67 0.54 -0.28
C PHE A 45 3.55 0.77 -1.51
N ILE A 46 4.54 1.66 -1.42
CA ILE A 46 5.48 1.91 -2.53
C ILE A 46 6.25 0.64 -2.90
N LYS A 47 6.71 -0.12 -1.89
CA LYS A 47 7.37 -1.41 -2.13
C LYS A 47 6.45 -2.42 -2.79
N GLN A 48 5.20 -2.53 -2.34
CA GLN A 48 4.21 -3.41 -2.96
C GLN A 48 3.92 -3.00 -4.41
N TYR A 49 3.80 -1.69 -4.66
CA TYR A 49 3.55 -1.16 -6.00
C TYR A 49 4.71 -1.45 -6.95
N GLN A 50 5.95 -1.28 -6.50
CA GLN A 50 7.14 -1.67 -7.28
C GLN A 50 7.17 -3.17 -7.55
N TYR A 51 6.93 -4.00 -6.54
CA TYR A 51 6.85 -5.45 -6.72
C TYR A 51 5.78 -5.84 -7.74
N ASN A 52 4.60 -5.22 -7.71
CA ASN A 52 3.56 -5.47 -8.70
C ASN A 52 3.97 -5.06 -10.13
N ILE A 53 4.79 -4.00 -10.28
CA ILE A 53 5.35 -3.60 -11.58
C ILE A 53 6.40 -4.60 -12.06
N ASP A 54 7.32 -5.01 -11.17
CA ASP A 54 8.40 -5.95 -11.49
C ASP A 54 7.88 -7.36 -11.76
N MET A 55 6.80 -7.77 -11.07
CA MET A 55 6.16 -9.07 -11.23
C MET A 55 5.15 -9.10 -12.38
N ALA A 56 4.69 -7.94 -12.87
CA ALA A 56 3.91 -7.90 -14.08
C ALA A 56 4.78 -8.46 -15.22
N PRO A 57 4.35 -9.51 -15.93
CA PRO A 57 5.11 -10.01 -17.06
C PRO A 57 5.28 -8.86 -18.04
N ASP A 58 6.53 -8.60 -18.41
CA ASP A 58 6.84 -7.58 -19.39
C ASP A 58 5.98 -7.84 -20.62
N ARG A 59 5.51 -6.78 -21.27
CA ARG A 59 4.70 -6.90 -22.49
C ARG A 59 5.39 -7.80 -23.52
N THR A 60 6.72 -7.84 -23.52
CA THR A 60 7.53 -8.76 -24.32
C THR A 60 7.42 -10.23 -23.92
N GLN A 61 7.23 -10.57 -22.64
CA GLN A 61 6.97 -11.95 -22.20
C GLN A 61 5.55 -12.41 -22.55
N LEU A 62 4.56 -11.52 -22.45
CA LEU A 62 3.18 -11.83 -22.86
C LEU A 62 3.05 -12.02 -24.37
N GLN A 63 3.87 -11.34 -25.18
CA GLN A 63 3.92 -11.52 -26.64
C GLN A 63 4.61 -12.83 -27.08
N ASN A 64 5.37 -13.46 -26.17
CA ASN A 64 6.09 -14.71 -26.43
C ASN A 64 5.39 -15.96 -25.84
N MET A 65 4.16 -15.81 -25.33
CA MET A 65 3.24 -16.93 -25.03
C MET A 65 2.32 -17.21 -26.21
#